data_AF-A0A8J7N6G2-F1
#
_entry.id   AF-A0A8J7N6G2-F1
#
_cell.length_a   1.000
_cell.length_b   1.000
_cell.length_c   1.000
_cell.angle_alpha   90.00
_cell.angle_beta   90.00
_cell.angle_gamma   90.00
#
_symmetry.space_group_name_H-M   'P 1'
#
loop_
_entity.id
_entity.type
_entity.pdbx_description
1 polymer ?
#
loop_
_entity_poly.entity_id
_entity_poly.type
_entity_poly.pdbx_seq_one_letter_code
_entity_poly.pdbx_strand_id
1 'polypeptide(L)' 'MNCVFVQIRCRPGTAYKVADAITLREIHSELYSTSGEYDLLLKMYVPEGEDIGKYINDNLLDLEGIDRTLTTLTFRAF' A
#
# COMPACT_ATOMS: atom_id res chain seq x y z
N MET A 1 -9.33 11.41 -8.19
CA MET A 1 -8.81 10.43 -7.22
C MET A 1 -7.41 10.86 -6.81
N ASN A 2 -6.96 10.53 -5.59
CA ASN A 2 -5.62 10.86 -5.10
C ASN A 2 -4.68 9.67 -5.31
N CYS A 3 -3.62 9.86 -6.09
CA CYS A 3 -2.57 8.84 -6.24
C CYS A 3 -1.68 8.85 -5.00
N VAL A 4 -1.39 7.68 -4.45
CA VAL A 4 -0.45 7.53 -3.34
C VAL A 4 0.48 6.34 -3.59
N PHE A 5 1.68 6.44 -3.05
CA PHE A 5 2.59 5.31 -2.95
C PHE A 5 2.67 4.86 -1.50
N VAL A 6 2.53 3.57 -1.26
CA VAL A 6 2.67 2.97 0.06
C VAL A 6 3.82 1.98 0.00
N GLN A 7 4.87 2.26 0.77
CA GLN A 7 5.91 1.27 1.03
C GLN A 7 5.50 0.43 2.22
N ILE A 8 5.60 -0.89 2.09
CA ILE A 8 5.09 -1.86 3.06
C ILE A 8 6.24 -2.74 3.52
N ARG A 9 6.50 -2.73 4.82
CA ARG A 9 7.39 -3.66 5.49
C ARG A 9 6.53 -4.78 6.05
N CYS A 10 6.93 -6.00 5.76
CA CYS A 10 6.25 -7.21 6.17
C CYS A 10 7.05 -7.90 7.29
N ARG A 11 6.36 -8.65 8.14
CA ARG A 11 7.00 -9.58 9.06
C ARG A 11 7.79 -10.64 8.25
N PRO A 12 8.94 -11.13 8.74
CA PRO A 12 9.78 -12.07 7.99
C PRO A 12 8.99 -13.26 7.43
N GLY A 13 9.16 -13.53 6.13
CA GLY A 13 8.50 -14.65 5.43
C GLY A 13 7.03 -14.42 5.06
N THR A 14 6.47 -13.22 5.26
CA THR A 14 5.06 -12.92 4.96
C THR A 14 4.82 -12.08 3.71
N ALA A 15 5.87 -11.52 3.09
CA ALA A 15 5.75 -10.57 1.98
C ALA A 15 4.90 -11.08 0.80
N TYR A 16 5.07 -12.33 0.38
CA TYR A 16 4.26 -12.92 -0.70
C TYR A 16 2.78 -13.03 -0.32
N LYS A 17 2.47 -13.43 0.92
CA LYS A 17 1.08 -13.53 1.39
C LYS A 17 0.41 -12.16 1.45
N VAL A 18 1.14 -11.14 1.90
CA VAL A 18 0.66 -9.75 1.90
C VAL A 18 0.41 -9.28 0.47
N ALA A 19 1.34 -9.54 -0.45
CA ALA A 19 1.17 -9.19 -1.86
C ALA A 19 -0.07 -9.87 -2.48
N ASP A 20 -0.24 -11.18 -2.28
CA ASP A 20 -1.41 -11.92 -2.76
C ASP A 20 -2.72 -11.34 -2.20
N ALA A 21 -2.75 -10.99 -0.91
CA ALA A 21 -3.92 -10.39 -0.27
C ALA A 21 -4.25 -8.99 -0.82
N ILE A 22 -3.23 -8.17 -1.11
CA ILE A 22 -3.40 -6.88 -1.78
C ILE A 22 -3.98 -7.08 -3.19
N THR A 23 -3.49 -8.09 -3.91
CA THR A 23 -3.95 -8.41 -5.26
C THR A 23 -5.40 -8.86 -5.27
N LEU A 24 -5.80 -9.74 -4.35
CA LEU A 24 -7.18 -10.24 -4.22
C LEU A 24 -8.20 -9.14 -3.88
N ARG A 25 -7.77 -8.07 -3.22
CA ARG A 25 -8.64 -6.92 -2.91
C ARG A 25 -8.79 -5.94 -4.07
N GLU A 26 -8.00 -6.07 -5.13
CA GLU A 26 -8.02 -5.19 -6.30
C GLU A 26 -7.82 -3.68 -5.95
N ILE A 27 -7.19 -3.39 -4.80
CA ILE A 27 -6.96 -2.02 -4.31
C ILE A 27 -5.70 -1.37 -4.88
N HIS A 28 -4.94 -2.09 -5.71
CA HIS A 28 -3.66 -1.64 -6.27
C HIS A 28 -3.83 -1.29 -7.75
N SER A 29 -3.17 -0.22 -8.20
CA SER A 29 -2.94 -0.01 -9.63
C SER A 29 -1.65 -0.68 -10.08
N GLU A 30 -0.62 -0.66 -9.22
CA GLU A 30 0.67 -1.30 -9.46
C GLU A 30 1.21 -1.82 -8.11
N LEU A 31 1.84 -2.99 -8.11
CA LEU A 31 2.45 -3.59 -6.94
C LEU A 31 3.79 -4.22 -7.33
N TYR A 32 4.84 -3.89 -6.59
CA TYR A 32 6.19 -4.37 -6.83
C TYR A 32 6.79 -4.96 -5.56
N SER A 33 7.55 -6.05 -5.70
CA SER A 33 8.48 -6.48 -4.67
C SER A 33 9.78 -5.69 -4.83
N THR A 34 10.29 -5.15 -3.72
CA THR A 34 11.48 -4.29 -3.71
C THR A 34 12.50 -4.82 -2.71
N SER A 35 13.77 -4.77 -3.10
CA SER A 35 14.88 -4.94 -2.14
C SER A 35 15.11 -3.62 -1.41
N GLY A 36 15.34 -3.66 -0.10
CA GLY A 36 15.67 -2.48 0.69
C GLY A 36 15.04 -2.51 2.08
N GLU A 37 14.69 -1.33 2.60
CA GLU A 37 14.09 -1.16 3.93
C GLU A 37 12.61 -1.60 4.00
N TYR A 38 11.94 -1.67 2.85
CA TYR A 38 10.56 -2.10 2.66
C TYR A 38 10.49 -3.19 1.60
N ASP A 39 9.59 -4.15 1.79
CA ASP A 39 9.49 -5.36 0.97
C ASP A 39 8.61 -5.16 -0.27
N LEU A 40 7.60 -4.30 -0.17
CA LEU A 40 6.66 -4.01 -1.26
C LEU A 40 6.52 -2.50 -1.48
N LEU A 41 6.37 -2.12 -2.75
CA LEU A 41 5.95 -0.80 -3.18
C LEU A 41 4.58 -0.91 -3.88
N LEU A 42 3.57 -0.30 -3.26
CA LEU A 42 2.21 -0.26 -3.74
C LEU A 42 1.90 1.14 -4.30
N LYS A 43 1.34 1.21 -5.50
CA LYS A 43 0.66 2.39 -6.02
C LYS A 43 -0.84 2.13 -6.00
N MET A 44 -1.59 3.07 -5.43
CA MET A 44 -3.05 2.97 -5.35
C MET A 44 -3.71 4.34 -5.50
N TYR A 45 -5.00 4.32 -5.81
CA TYR A 45 -5.84 5.51 -5.92
C TYR A 45 -6.85 5.54 -4.79
N VAL A 46 -6.86 6.63 -4.04
CA VAL A 46 -7.90 6.92 -3.05
C VAL A 46 -9.03 7.70 -3.76
N PRO A 47 -10.30 7.32 -3.59
CA PRO A 47 -11.43 8.06 -4.15
C PRO A 47 -11.44 9.54 -3.73
N GLU A 48 -12.05 10.40 -4.55
CA GLU A 48 -12.19 11.81 -4.17
C GLU A 48 -13.18 11.96 -3.02
N GLY A 49 -12.86 12.83 -2.06
CA GLY A 49 -13.68 13.07 -0.88
C GLY A 49 -13.46 12.07 0.28
N GLU A 50 -12.72 10.99 0.05
CA GLU A 50 -12.31 10.05 1.12
C GLU A 50 -11.09 10.57 1.90
N ASP A 51 -11.07 10.30 3.20
CA ASP A 51 -9.88 10.53 4.02
C ASP A 51 -8.82 9.47 3.71
N ILE A 52 -7.62 9.92 3.32
CA ILE A 52 -6.54 9.03 2.88
C ILE A 52 -6.09 8.09 3.99
N GLY A 53 -5.96 8.61 5.22
CA GLY A 53 -5.50 7.83 6.36
C GLY A 53 -6.49 6.71 6.70
N LYS A 54 -7.78 7.06 6.77
CA LYS A 54 -8.86 6.10 7.00
C LYS A 54 -8.97 5.08 5.87
N TYR A 55 -8.93 5.51 4.61
CA TYR A 55 -9.03 4.60 3.47
C TYR A 55 -7.89 3.57 3.48
N ILE A 56 -6.66 3.99 3.75
CA ILE A 56 -5.51 3.07 3.86
C ILE A 56 -5.66 2.15 5.07
N ASN A 57 -6.15 2.66 6.21
CA ASN A 57 -6.37 1.82 7.40
C ASN A 57 -7.38 0.71 7.10
N ASP A 58 -8.54 1.07 6.55
CA ASP A 58 -9.67 0.17 6.33
C ASP A 58 -9.42 -0.85 5.21
N ASN A 59 -8.59 -0.51 4.21
CA ASN A 59 -8.40 -1.33 3.02
C ASN A 59 -7.02 -2.03 2.94
N LEU A 60 -6.01 -1.56 3.67
CA LEU A 60 -4.63 -2.07 3.58
C LEU A 60 -4.06 -2.51 4.92
N LEU A 61 -4.16 -1.70 5.98
CA LEU A 61 -3.44 -1.95 7.23
C LEU A 61 -4.02 -3.08 8.09
N ASP A 62 -5.24 -3.52 7.78
CA ASP A 62 -5.88 -4.68 8.39
C ASP A 62 -5.32 -6.02 7.86
N LEU A 63 -4.46 -6.00 6.83
CA LEU A 63 -3.81 -7.19 6.30
C LEU A 63 -2.81 -7.79 7.29
N GLU A 64 -3.00 -9.05 7.62
CA GLU A 64 -2.07 -9.79 8.46
C GLU A 64 -0.70 -9.91 7.77
N GLY A 65 0.37 -9.63 8.53
CA GLY A 65 1.74 -9.73 8.03
C GLY A 65 2.41 -8.39 7.81
N ILE A 66 1.65 -7.30 7.71
CA ILE A 66 2.21 -5.95 7.68
C ILE A 66 2.78 -5.59 9.05
N ASP A 67 4.04 -5.16 9.07
CA ASP A 67 4.74 -4.64 10.26
C ASP A 67 4.69 -3.12 10.30
N ARG A 68 4.92 -2.47 9.14
CA ARG A 68 4.94 -1.02 9.02
C ARG A 68 4.62 -0.57 7.61
N THR A 69 4.00 0.60 7.49
CA THR A 69 3.83 1.28 6.21
C THR A 69 4.41 2.69 6.23
N LEU A 70 4.81 3.18 5.06
CA LEU A 70 5.14 4.57 4.80
C LEU A 70 4.35 5.04 3.57
N THR A 71 3.39 5.93 3.80
CA THR A 71 2.56 6.51 2.74
C THR A 71 3.15 7.81 2.25
N THR A 72 3.46 7.87 0.97
CA THR A 72 3.87 9.08 0.25
C THR A 72 2.68 9.64 -0.52
N LEU A 73 2.18 10.79 -0.06
CA LEU A 73 1.18 11.56 -0.78
C LEU A 73 1.78 12.14 -2.06
N THR A 74 1.03 12.14 -3.16
CA THR A 74 1.46 12.77 -4.41
C THR A 74 0.70 14.07 -4.64
N PHE A 75 1.38 15.02 -5.28
CA PHE A 75 0.83 16.30 -5.71
C PHE A 75 1.13 16.50 -7.18
N ARG A 76 0.45 17.46 -7.82
CA ARG A 76 0.79 17.84 -9.19
C ARG A 76 2.22 18.36 -9.24
N ALA A 77 2.97 17.91 -10.23
CA ALA A 77 4.37 18.32 -10.42
C ALA A 77 4.48 19.78 -10.87
N PHE A 78 3.44 20.30 -11.54
CA PHE A 78 3.30 21.65 -12.07
C PHE A 78 1.82 22.03 -12.14
#